data_AF-A0A1Z4ECK8-F1
#
_entry.id   AF-A0A1Z4ECK8-F1
#
_cell.length_a   1.000
_cell.length_b   1.000
_cell.length_c   1.000
_cell.angle_alpha   90.00
_cell.angle_beta   90.00
_cell.angle_gamma   90.00
#
_symmetry.space_group_name_H-M   'P 1'
#
loop_
_entity.id
_entity.type
_entity.pdbx_description
1 polymer ?
#
loop_
_entity_poly.entity_id
_entity_poly.type
_entity_poly.pdbx_seq_one_letter_code
_entity_poly.pdbx_strand_id
1 'polypeptide(L)'
;MGSLASIGYNGQPARDPFRAVWPPIAVLVDLTTLFPRAPHRSGRYHPNGLQLHKVVEGRLSCWGICEQGDWWGLVTYPVAYGSKRRTVTHWVPAWTLRRKP
;
A
#
# COMPACT_ATOMS: atom_id res chain seq x y z
N MET A 1 3.89 25.22 -17.33
CA MET A 1 4.86 24.53 -18.21
C MET A 1 4.30 23.15 -18.52
N GLY A 2 3.75 22.97 -19.73
CA GLY A 2 3.14 21.69 -20.13
C GLY A 2 4.22 20.61 -20.24
N SER A 3 4.11 19.56 -19.43
CA SER A 3 4.96 18.38 -19.55
C SER A 3 4.64 17.70 -20.88
N LEU A 4 5.65 17.58 -21.76
CA LEU A 4 5.54 16.78 -22.98
C LEU A 4 5.22 15.35 -22.57
N ALA A 5 4.08 14.83 -23.02
CA ALA A 5 3.70 13.44 -22.75
C ALA A 5 4.83 12.53 -23.25
N SER A 6 5.39 11.70 -22.37
CA SER A 6 6.39 10.72 -22.76
C SER A 6 5.77 9.78 -23.79
N ILE A 7 6.45 9.60 -24.93
CA ILE A 7 5.98 8.71 -25.99
C ILE A 7 6.32 7.28 -25.54
N GLY A 8 5.30 6.43 -25.44
CA GLY A 8 5.46 5.02 -25.15
C GLY A 8 6.02 4.24 -26.34
N TYR A 9 6.40 2.98 -26.10
CA TYR A 9 7.09 2.11 -27.07
C TYR A 9 6.38 1.94 -28.43
N ASN A 10 5.07 2.17 -28.50
CA ASN A 10 4.27 2.03 -29.72
C ASN A 10 3.92 3.38 -30.39
N GLY A 11 4.63 4.46 -30.05
CA GLY A 11 4.34 5.80 -30.57
C GLY A 11 3.09 6.46 -29.96
N GLN A 12 2.39 5.78 -29.04
CA GLN A 12 1.27 6.33 -28.29
C GLN A 12 1.76 7.04 -27.01
N PRO A 13 1.09 8.10 -26.54
CA PRO A 13 1.41 8.71 -25.24
C PRO A 13 1.39 7.65 -24.13
N ALA A 14 2.45 7.60 -23.33
CA ALA A 14 2.49 6.75 -22.15
C ALA A 14 1.38 7.22 -21.19
N ARG A 15 0.60 6.26 -20.69
CA ARG A 15 -0.42 6.56 -19.67
C ARG A 15 0.28 7.04 -18.40
N ASP A 16 -0.30 8.02 -17.72
CA ASP A 16 0.17 8.44 -16.41
C ASP A 16 0.18 7.21 -15.47
N PRO A 17 1.32 6.84 -14.88
CA PRO A 17 1.39 5.70 -13.99
C PRO A 17 0.60 5.91 -12.69
N PHE A 18 0.19 7.15 -12.38
CA PHE A 18 -0.53 7.49 -11.17
C PHE A 18 -1.99 7.88 -11.44
N ARG A 19 -2.88 7.44 -10.56
CA ARG A 19 -4.29 7.82 -10.54
C ARG A 19 -4.69 8.21 -9.12
N ALA A 20 -4.87 9.52 -8.91
CA ALA A 20 -5.35 10.05 -7.64
C ALA A 20 -6.75 9.51 -7.28
N VAL A 21 -6.98 9.30 -5.97
CA VAL A 21 -8.26 8.88 -5.40
C VAL A 21 -8.71 9.97 -4.44
N TRP A 22 -9.67 10.79 -4.89
CA TRP A 22 -10.23 11.88 -4.10
C TRP A 22 -11.77 11.86 -4.15
N PRO A 23 -12.47 11.85 -2.99
CA PRO A 23 -11.91 11.73 -1.64
C PRO A 23 -11.25 10.35 -1.40
N PRO A 24 -10.32 10.21 -0.42
CA PRO A 24 -9.70 8.93 -0.13
C PRO A 24 -10.73 7.90 0.34
N ILE A 25 -10.69 6.70 -0.25
CA ILE A 25 -11.65 5.62 0.04
C ILE A 25 -11.17 4.70 1.16
N ALA A 26 -12.10 4.15 1.94
CA ALA A 26 -11.80 3.19 2.99
C ALA A 26 -11.44 1.82 2.38
N VAL A 27 -10.32 1.26 2.81
CA VAL A 27 -9.83 -0.06 2.41
C VAL A 27 -9.41 -0.87 3.63
N LEU A 28 -9.50 -2.18 3.52
CA LEU A 28 -8.89 -3.12 4.46
C LEU A 28 -7.53 -3.54 3.90
N VAL A 29 -6.51 -3.48 4.75
CA VAL A 29 -5.13 -3.86 4.44
C VAL A 29 -4.79 -5.12 5.19
N ASP A 30 -4.46 -6.20 4.48
CA ASP A 30 -3.95 -7.42 5.10
C ASP A 30 -2.44 -7.31 5.37
N LEU A 31 -2.08 -6.95 6.62
CA LEU A 31 -0.68 -6.81 7.00
C LEU A 31 0.06 -8.16 7.06
N THR A 32 -0.65 -9.26 7.26
CA THR A 32 -0.02 -10.60 7.30
C THR A 32 0.57 -10.97 5.96
N THR A 33 -0.19 -10.64 4.91
CA THR A 33 0.19 -10.86 3.51
C THR A 33 1.23 -9.83 3.06
N LEU A 34 1.07 -8.57 3.47
CA LEU A 34 2.00 -7.48 3.14
C LEU A 34 3.39 -7.65 3.78
N PHE A 35 3.46 -8.16 5.01
CA PHE A 35 4.69 -8.36 5.77
C PHE A 35 4.87 -9.85 6.08
N PRO A 36 5.29 -10.65 5.09
CA PRO A 36 5.52 -12.07 5.29
C PRO A 36 6.61 -12.28 6.34
N ARG A 37 6.47 -13.34 7.13
CA ARG A 37 7.50 -13.70 8.11
C ARG A 37 8.66 -14.37 7.40
N ALA A 38 9.87 -13.92 7.71
CA ALA A 38 11.07 -14.62 7.28
C ALA A 38 11.06 -16.07 7.81
N PRO A 39 11.37 -17.07 6.97
CA PRO A 39 11.55 -18.44 7.43
C PRO A 39 12.75 -18.53 8.38
N HIS A 40 12.71 -19.49 9.31
CA HIS A 40 13.78 -19.72 10.30
C HIS A 40 14.20 -18.48 11.12
N ARG A 41 13.25 -17.58 11.39
CA ARG A 41 13.54 -16.33 12.14
C ARG A 41 14.14 -16.62 13.53
N SER A 42 15.15 -15.83 13.90
CA SER A 42 15.76 -15.82 15.24
C SER A 42 15.11 -14.80 16.20
N GLY A 43 14.16 -14.01 15.70
CA GLY A 43 13.47 -12.97 16.47
C GLY A 43 12.64 -13.54 17.63
N ARG A 44 12.73 -12.89 18.80
CA ARG A 44 11.97 -13.24 20.00
C ARG A 44 10.68 -12.41 20.10
N TYR A 45 9.70 -12.95 20.82
CA TYR A 45 8.47 -12.22 21.14
C TYR A 45 8.79 -10.96 21.96
N HIS A 46 8.13 -9.86 21.63
CA HIS A 46 8.17 -8.62 22.41
C HIS A 46 6.74 -8.12 22.63
N PRO A 47 6.26 -8.01 23.89
CA PRO A 47 4.85 -7.70 24.18
C PRO A 47 4.39 -6.34 23.66
N ASN A 48 5.32 -5.38 23.53
CA ASN A 48 5.05 -4.05 22.98
C ASN A 48 5.56 -3.88 21.53
N GLY A 49 5.80 -4.99 20.82
CA GLY A 49 6.26 -4.97 19.44
C GLY A 49 5.18 -4.53 18.44
N LEU A 50 5.60 -4.27 17.20
CA LEU A 50 4.69 -3.92 16.10
C LEU A 50 3.72 -5.08 15.81
N GLN A 51 2.44 -4.77 15.72
CA GLN A 51 1.39 -5.72 15.36
C GLN A 51 1.16 -5.70 13.84
N LEU A 52 1.95 -6.48 13.11
CA LEU A 52 1.92 -6.56 11.64
C LEU A 52 1.18 -7.79 11.09
N HIS A 53 0.50 -8.57 11.94
CA HIS A 53 -0.16 -9.81 11.55
C HIS A 53 -1.66 -9.73 11.81
N LYS A 54 -2.30 -8.76 11.16
CA LYS A 54 -3.74 -8.50 11.26
C LYS A 54 -4.23 -7.71 10.06
N VAL A 55 -5.55 -7.69 9.86
CA VAL A 55 -6.20 -6.76 8.95
C VAL A 55 -6.42 -5.42 9.65
N VAL A 56 -6.11 -4.32 8.99
CA VAL A 56 -6.36 -2.96 9.48
C VAL A 56 -7.13 -2.15 8.46
N GLU A 57 -7.92 -1.18 8.92
CA GLU A 57 -8.55 -0.20 8.06
C GLU A 57 -7.57 0.92 7.71
N GLY A 58 -7.55 1.30 6.44
CA GLY A 58 -6.76 2.40 5.91
C GLY A 58 -7.55 3.26 4.93
N ARG A 59 -6.92 4.34 4.49
CA ARG A 59 -7.45 5.26 3.47
C ARG A 59 -6.55 5.25 2.25
N LEU A 60 -7.11 4.86 1.11
CA LEU A 60 -6.43 4.88 -0.18
C LEU A 60 -6.58 6.26 -0.83
N SER A 61 -5.47 6.90 -1.14
CA SER A 61 -5.44 8.25 -1.75
C SER A 61 -4.88 8.29 -3.17
N CYS A 62 -4.18 7.25 -3.61
CA CYS A 62 -3.60 7.19 -4.95
C CYS A 62 -3.41 5.74 -5.39
N TRP A 63 -3.60 5.46 -6.67
CA TRP A 63 -3.12 4.26 -7.34
C TRP A 63 -1.86 4.58 -8.11
N GLY A 64 -0.91 3.65 -8.15
CA GLY A 64 0.29 3.68 -8.97
C GLY A 64 0.47 2.33 -9.65
N ILE A 65 0.90 2.31 -10.91
CA ILE A 65 1.34 1.09 -11.59
C ILE A 65 2.86 0.97 -11.48
N CYS A 66 3.38 -0.19 -11.09
CA CYS A 66 4.82 -0.41 -11.08
C CYS A 66 5.33 -0.73 -12.50
N GLU A 67 6.65 -0.75 -12.67
CA GLU A 67 7.29 -1.03 -13.97
C GLU A 67 6.86 -2.37 -14.58
N GLN A 68 6.48 -3.34 -13.75
CA GLN A 68 6.02 -4.68 -14.16
C GLN A 68 4.52 -4.72 -14.48
N GLY A 69 3.79 -3.61 -14.35
CA GLY A 69 2.38 -3.51 -14.69
C GLY A 69 1.42 -3.81 -13.53
N ASP A 70 1.93 -4.15 -12.35
CA ASP A 70 1.08 -4.40 -11.18
C ASP A 70 0.60 -3.10 -10.52
N TRP A 71 -0.63 -3.11 -10.01
CA TRP A 71 -1.20 -1.97 -9.30
C TRP A 71 -0.83 -1.95 -7.83
N TRP A 72 -0.54 -0.75 -7.33
CA TRP A 72 -0.21 -0.43 -5.94
C TRP A 72 -1.06 0.74 -5.47
N GLY A 73 -1.56 0.67 -4.25
CA GLY A 73 -2.30 1.75 -3.61
C GLY A 73 -1.43 2.49 -2.59
N LEU A 74 -1.39 3.81 -2.64
CA LEU A 74 -0.86 4.65 -1.57
C LEU A 74 -1.91 4.72 -0.45
N VAL A 75 -1.68 3.97 0.63
CA VAL A 75 -2.65 3.81 1.72
C VAL A 75 -2.08 4.34 3.02
N THR A 76 -2.89 5.15 3.71
CA THR A 76 -2.61 5.62 5.07
C THR A 76 -3.37 4.77 6.08
N TYR A 77 -2.68 4.10 7.01
CA TYR A 77 -3.29 3.22 8.01
C TYR A 77 -2.53 3.19 9.35
N PRO A 78 -3.18 2.85 10.48
CA PRO A 78 -2.52 2.74 11.77
C PRO A 78 -1.84 1.38 11.95
N VAL A 79 -0.63 1.39 12.50
CA VAL A 79 0.07 0.21 13.03
C VAL A 79 0.07 0.28 14.55
N ALA A 80 -0.42 -0.77 15.20
CA ALA A 80 -0.45 -0.86 16.66
C ALA A 80 0.88 -1.40 17.22
N TYR A 81 1.25 -0.96 18.43
CA TYR A 81 2.39 -1.46 19.18
C TYR A 81 2.14 -1.28 20.68
N GLY A 82 2.10 -2.40 21.43
CA GLY A 82 1.53 -2.39 22.77
C GLY A 82 0.11 -1.78 22.78
N SER A 83 -0.11 -0.78 23.62
CA SER A 83 -1.37 -0.01 23.69
C SER A 83 -1.43 1.21 22.75
N LYS A 84 -0.35 1.50 22.01
CA LYS A 84 -0.22 2.70 21.17
C LYS A 84 -0.47 2.36 19.69
N ARG A 85 -0.71 3.41 18.90
CA ARG A 85 -0.85 3.33 17.44
C ARG A 85 -0.04 4.44 16.78
N ARG A 86 0.56 4.14 15.63
CA ARG A 86 1.21 5.13 14.77
C ARG A 86 0.73 4.96 13.34
N THR A 87 0.36 6.06 12.72
CA THR A 87 -0.08 6.08 11.33
C THR A 87 1.11 6.03 10.38
N VAL A 88 1.00 5.24 9.33
CA VAL A 88 1.97 5.17 8.24
C VAL A 88 1.25 5.39 6.92
N THR A 89 1.97 5.93 5.93
CA THR A 89 1.52 5.99 4.54
C THR A 89 2.47 5.12 3.73
N HIS A 90 1.93 4.15 3.00
CA HIS A 90 2.72 3.10 2.38
C HIS A 90 2.13 2.72 1.01
N TRP A 91 2.99 2.37 0.05
CA TRP A 91 2.56 1.70 -1.17
C TRP A 91 2.26 0.25 -0.85
N VAL A 92 1.02 -0.14 -1.07
CA VAL A 92 0.49 -1.47 -0.74
C VAL A 92 0.05 -2.16 -2.03
N PRO A 93 0.47 -3.40 -2.32
CA PRO A 93 0.04 -4.09 -3.53
C PRO A 93 -1.48 -4.22 -3.57
N ALA A 94 -2.09 -3.92 -4.71
CA ALA A 94 -3.55 -3.88 -4.85
C ALA A 94 -4.23 -5.19 -4.44
N TRP A 95 -3.57 -6.33 -4.68
CA TRP A 95 -4.08 -7.67 -4.34
C TRP A 95 -4.15 -7.94 -2.82
N THR A 96 -3.44 -7.15 -2.00
CA THR A 96 -3.52 -7.20 -0.52
C THR A 96 -4.58 -6.25 0.06
N LEU A 97 -5.22 -5.46 -0.79
CA LEU A 97 -6.27 -4.52 -0.42
C LEU A 97 -7.65 -5.13 -0.68
N ARG A 98 -8.59 -4.87 0.23
CA ARG A 98 -10.01 -5.14 0.01
C ARG A 98 -10.80 -3.85 0.20
N ARG A 99 -11.83 -3.64 -0.62
CA ARG A 99 -12.78 -2.55 -0.34
C ARG A 99 -13.51 -2.86 0.96
N LYS A 100 -13.61 -1.86 1.82
CA LYS A 100 -14.50 -1.95 2.98
C LYS A 100 -15.93 -1.69 2.47
N PRO A 101 -16.89 -2.60 2.72
CA PRO A 101 -18.29 -2.40 2.35
C PRO A 101 -18.92 -1.23 3.13
#